data_AF-A0A5S4ZNB5-F1
#
_entry.id   AF-A0A5S4ZNB5-F1
#
_cell.length_a   1.000
_cell.length_b   1.000
_cell.length_c   1.000
_cell.angle_alpha   90.00
_cell.angle_beta   90.00
_cell.angle_gamma   90.00
#
_symmetry.space_group_name_H-M   'P 1'
#
loop_
_entity.id
_entity.type
_entity.pdbx_description
1 polymer ?
#
loop_
_entity_poly.entity_id
_entity_poly.type
_entity_poly.pdbx_seq_one_letter_code
_entity_poly.pdbx_strand_id
1 'polypeptide(L)'
;MYILEGVLFPFEVFAKNFNENDKVYQVIKQIDCRGIAKLNTSCNGPGRKGYDRQALFCALVLKKLMGLTTTKSLVKCLAYSPLLSHWCGFDIMKRT
;
A
#
# COMPACT_ATOMS: atom_id res chain seq x y z
N MET A 1 17.37 13.35 -11.29
CA MET A 1 17.42 11.89 -11.02
C MET A 1 17.46 11.74 -9.50
N TYR A 2 16.32 11.46 -8.86
CA TYR A 2 16.29 11.31 -7.40
C TYR A 2 16.65 9.86 -7.09
N ILE A 3 17.85 9.69 -6.54
CA ILE A 3 18.34 8.43 -5.99
C ILE A 3 17.44 8.14 -4.78
N LEU A 4 16.60 7.11 -4.89
CA LEU A 4 15.91 6.50 -3.75
C LEU A 4 16.96 5.68 -2.98
N GLU A 5 17.92 6.38 -2.36
CA GLU A 5 18.75 5.79 -1.30
C GLU A 5 17.79 5.39 -0.19
N GLY A 6 17.99 4.18 0.36
CA GLY A 6 17.15 3.54 1.37
C GLY A 6 17.15 4.26 2.72
N VAL A 7 16.71 5.52 2.73
CA VAL A 7 16.41 6.26 3.93
C VAL A 7 15.06 5.75 4.40
N LEU A 8 15.04 5.13 5.58
CA LEU A 8 13.80 4.84 6.30
C LEU A 8 12.91 6.09 6.20
N PHE A 9 11.69 5.93 5.71
CA PHE A 9 10.73 7.03 5.65
C PHE A 9 10.55 7.61 7.06
N PRO A 10 11.13 8.79 7.37
CA PRO A 10 11.19 9.27 8.74
C PRO A 10 9.79 9.61 9.22
N PHE A 11 9.51 9.34 10.50
CA PHE A 11 8.21 9.63 11.09
C PHE A 11 7.82 11.11 10.92
N GLU A 12 8.79 12.01 10.95
CA GLU A 12 8.61 13.45 10.75
C GLU A 12 8.08 13.78 9.35
N VAL A 13 8.58 13.08 8.32
CA VAL A 13 8.11 13.23 6.95
C VAL A 13 6.70 12.67 6.81
N PHE A 14 6.40 11.56 7.49
CA PHE A 14 5.03 11.04 7.56
C PHE A 14 4.08 12.06 8.18
N ALA A 15 4.37 12.52 9.40
CA ALA A 15 3.50 13.42 10.16
C ALA A 15 3.22 14.74 9.40
N LYS A 16 4.22 15.26 8.68
CA LYS A 16 4.07 16.49 7.89
C LYS A 16 3.19 16.31 6.64
N ASN A 17 3.23 15.14 6.01
CA ASN A 17 2.49 14.87 4.77
C ASN A 17 1.17 14.13 5.02
N PHE A 18 0.92 13.71 6.26
CA PHE A 18 -0.32 13.04 6.64
C PHE A 18 -1.47 14.04 6.65
N ASN A 19 -2.54 13.68 5.95
CA ASN A 19 -3.76 14.46 5.88
C ASN A 19 -4.96 13.53 6.10
N GLU A 20 -5.64 13.67 7.24
CA GLU A 20 -6.84 12.88 7.57
C GLU A 20 -8.01 13.14 6.63
N ASN A 21 -8.02 14.31 5.99
CA ASN A 21 -9.04 14.70 5.02
C ASN A 21 -8.70 14.26 3.58
N ASP A 22 -7.58 13.54 3.39
CA ASP A 22 -7.26 12.98 2.09
C ASP A 22 -8.31 11.94 1.67
N LYS A 23 -8.92 12.14 0.49
CA LYS A 23 -9.99 11.29 -0.02
C LYS A 23 -9.56 9.84 -0.20
N VAL A 24 -8.32 9.62 -0.62
CA VAL A 24 -7.76 8.28 -0.80
C VAL A 24 -7.59 7.60 0.56
N TYR A 25 -7.04 8.33 1.54
CA TYR A 25 -6.91 7.82 2.91
C TYR A 25 -8.27 7.43 3.51
N GLN A 26 -9.28 8.30 3.38
CA GLN A 26 -10.62 8.02 3.91
C GLN A 26 -11.27 6.79 3.26
N VAL A 27 -11.16 6.65 1.93
CA VAL A 27 -11.69 5.47 1.25
C VAL A 27 -10.98 4.22 1.72
N ILE A 28 -9.64 4.21 1.76
CA ILE A 28 -8.88 3.03 2.18
C ILE A 28 -9.20 2.64 3.64
N LYS A 29 -9.31 3.63 4.54
CA LYS A 29 -9.64 3.42 5.96
C LYS A 29 -11.01 2.77 6.18
N GLN A 30 -11.97 3.00 5.30
CA GLN A 30 -13.34 2.46 5.40
C GLN A 30 -13.47 1.03 4.86
N ILE A 31 -12.45 0.50 4.18
CA ILE A 31 -12.51 -0.84 3.62
C ILE A 31 -12.51 -1.87 4.75
N ASP A 32 -13.60 -2.65 4.85
CA ASP A 32 -13.64 -3.79 5.77
C ASP A 32 -12.89 -4.99 5.17
N CYS A 33 -11.63 -5.17 5.59
CA CYS A 33 -10.78 -6.28 5.15
C CYS A 33 -11.08 -7.61 5.86
N ARG A 34 -12.06 -7.69 6.77
CA ARG A 34 -12.39 -8.94 7.51
C ARG A 34 -12.77 -10.10 6.59
N GLY A 35 -13.43 -9.82 5.47
CA GLY A 35 -13.75 -10.84 4.46
C GLY A 35 -12.50 -11.42 3.78
N ILE A 36 -11.46 -10.59 3.60
CA ILE A 36 -10.19 -10.96 2.97
C ILE A 36 -9.31 -11.74 3.95
N ALA A 37 -9.38 -11.42 5.24
CA ALA A 37 -8.70 -12.18 6.29
C ALA A 37 -9.09 -13.67 6.29
N LYS A 38 -10.35 -13.99 5.98
CA LYS A 38 -10.83 -15.39 5.84
C LYS A 38 -10.25 -16.11 4.63
N LEU A 39 -9.85 -15.39 3.59
CA LEU A 39 -9.15 -15.95 2.44
C LEU A 39 -7.69 -16.26 2.77
N ASN A 40 -7.07 -15.48 3.66
CA ASN A 40 -5.66 -15.66 4.05
C ASN A 40 -5.37 -17.06 4.62
N THR A 41 -6.33 -17.66 5.33
CA THR A 41 -6.17 -18.98 5.97
C THR A 41 -6.40 -20.18 5.04
N SER A 42 -7.17 -20.03 3.96
CA SER A 42 -7.62 -21.18 3.14
C SER A 42 -6.96 -21.31 1.77
N CYS A 43 -6.33 -20.26 1.22
CA CYS A 43 -5.83 -20.36 -0.15
C CYS A 43 -4.38 -20.86 -0.21
N ASN A 44 -4.21 -22.15 -0.51
CA ASN A 44 -3.05 -22.72 -1.21
C ASN A 44 -3.09 -22.37 -2.71
N GLY A 45 -3.45 -21.14 -3.06
CA GLY A 45 -3.54 -20.68 -4.44
C GLY A 45 -2.16 -20.41 -5.05
N PRO A 46 -2.02 -20.47 -6.39
CA PRO A 46 -0.79 -20.07 -7.06
C PRO A 46 -0.55 -18.57 -6.84
N GLY A 47 0.54 -18.22 -6.16
CA GLY A 47 0.90 -16.83 -5.88
C GLY A 47 2.22 -16.73 -5.11
N ARG A 48 2.88 -15.55 -5.20
CA ARG A 48 4.07 -15.28 -4.40
C ARG A 48 3.68 -15.17 -2.92
N LYS A 49 4.19 -16.10 -2.11
CA LYS A 49 4.10 -16.05 -0.65
C LYS A 49 4.90 -14.84 -0.13
N GLY A 50 4.43 -14.23 0.97
CA GLY A 50 5.18 -13.19 1.70
C GLY A 50 4.55 -11.80 1.72
N TYR A 51 3.52 -11.52 0.91
CA TYR A 51 2.79 -10.25 0.96
C TYR A 51 1.45 -10.40 1.65
N ASP A 52 1.10 -9.44 2.51
CA ASP A 52 -0.22 -9.39 3.13
C ASP A 52 -1.30 -9.13 2.07
N ARG A 53 -2.35 -9.96 2.06
CA ARG A 53 -3.38 -9.88 1.00
C ARG A 53 -4.33 -8.72 1.21
N GLN A 54 -4.51 -8.25 2.45
CA GLN A 54 -5.29 -7.04 2.69
C GLN A 54 -4.53 -5.85 2.09
N ALA A 55 -3.21 -5.80 2.27
CA ALA A 55 -2.38 -4.78 1.67
C ALA A 55 -2.39 -4.81 0.13
N LEU A 56 -2.34 -6.01 -0.47
CA LEU A 56 -2.50 -6.18 -1.91
C LEU A 56 -3.88 -5.71 -2.40
N PHE A 57 -4.94 -6.02 -1.67
CA PHE A 57 -6.29 -5.57 -2.02
C PHE A 57 -6.41 -4.05 -1.97
N CYS A 58 -5.95 -3.42 -0.88
CA CYS A 58 -5.93 -1.96 -0.75
C CYS A 58 -5.10 -1.32 -1.87
N ALA A 59 -3.98 -1.92 -2.27
CA ALA A 59 -3.17 -1.45 -3.40
C ALA A 59 -3.94 -1.50 -4.73
N LEU A 60 -4.75 -2.54 -4.95
CA LEU A 60 -5.58 -2.65 -6.15
C LEU A 60 -6.74 -1.64 -6.15
N VAL A 61 -7.31 -1.35 -4.98
CA VAL A 61 -8.30 -0.27 -4.83
C VAL A 61 -7.64 1.08 -5.12
N LEU A 62 -6.45 1.34 -4.55
CA LEU A 62 -5.65 2.53 -4.82
C LEU A 62 -5.37 2.70 -6.32
N LYS A 63 -5.03 1.62 -7.02
CA LYS A 63 -4.84 1.61 -8.48
C LYS A 63 -6.08 2.17 -9.21
N LYS A 64 -7.27 1.75 -8.80
CA LYS A 64 -8.54 2.22 -9.37
C LYS A 64 -8.82 3.67 -9.01
N LEU A 65 -8.62 4.07 -7.76
CA LEU A 65 -8.82 5.45 -7.30
C LEU A 65 -7.91 6.45 -8.01
N MET A 66 -6.66 6.07 -8.27
CA MET A 66 -5.68 6.90 -8.95
C MET A 66 -5.74 6.83 -10.48
N GLY A 67 -6.69 6.07 -11.05
CA GLY A 67 -6.80 5.92 -12.51
C GLY A 67 -5.60 5.23 -13.16
N LEU A 68 -4.82 4.46 -12.41
CA LEU A 68 -3.62 3.80 -12.93
C LEU A 68 -4.01 2.63 -13.83
N THR A 69 -3.52 2.62 -15.06
CA THR A 69 -3.85 1.59 -16.05
C THR A 69 -3.10 0.28 -15.79
N THR A 70 -1.83 0.35 -15.38
CA THR A 70 -0.97 -0.82 -15.23
C THR A 70 -0.63 -1.14 -13.77
N THR A 71 -0.27 -2.39 -13.50
CA THR A 71 0.28 -2.79 -12.18
C THR A 71 1.71 -2.26 -12.00
N LYS A 72 2.49 -2.12 -13.08
CA LYS A 72 3.83 -1.50 -13.03
C LYS A 72 3.78 -0.06 -12.54
N SER A 73 2.81 0.74 -13.00
CA SER A 73 2.60 2.11 -12.50
C SER A 73 2.20 2.14 -11.04
N LEU A 74 1.39 1.17 -10.59
CA LEU A 74 1.05 1.03 -9.17
C LEU A 74 2.29 0.74 -8.33
N VAL A 75 3.10 -0.23 -8.73
CA VAL A 75 4.34 -0.56 -8.02
C VAL A 75 5.29 0.64 -7.97
N LYS A 76 5.44 1.40 -9.07
CA LYS A 76 6.23 2.64 -9.07
C LYS A 76 5.65 3.71 -8.14
N CYS A 77 4.33 3.87 -8.13
CA CYS A 77 3.63 4.82 -7.26
C CYS A 77 3.86 4.50 -5.78
N LEU A 78 3.68 3.23 -5.40
CA LEU A 78 3.95 2.73 -4.05
C LEU A 78 5.43 2.83 -3.68
N ALA A 79 6.33 2.59 -4.64
CA ALA A 79 7.77 2.74 -4.43
C ALA A 79 8.15 4.19 -4.13
N TYR A 80 7.57 5.13 -4.87
CA TYR A 80 7.81 6.57 -4.78
C TYR A 80 7.17 7.23 -3.56
N SER A 81 5.97 6.79 -3.16
CA SER A 81 5.24 7.33 -2.01
C SER A 81 5.12 6.29 -0.90
N PRO A 82 6.01 6.33 0.12
CA PRO A 82 5.93 5.48 1.30
C PRO A 82 4.60 5.65 2.06
N LEU A 83 4.00 6.85 1.99
CA LEU A 83 2.75 7.17 2.65
C LEU A 83 1.56 6.41 2.04
N LEU A 84 1.49 6.32 0.71
CA LEU A 84 0.49 5.47 0.03
C LEU A 84 0.70 3.99 0.33
N SER A 85 1.96 3.55 0.38
CA SER A 85 2.29 2.18 0.78
C SER A 85 1.85 1.87 2.21
N HIS A 86 2.07 2.81 3.13
CA HIS A 86 1.63 2.71 4.50
C HIS A 86 0.10 2.67 4.61
N TRP A 87 -0.61 3.54 3.90
CA TRP A 87 -2.08 3.52 3.88
C TRP A 87 -2.64 2.20 3.36
N CYS A 88 -1.98 1.59 2.37
CA CYS A 88 -2.37 0.26 1.91
C CYS A 88 -2.13 -0.82 2.97
N GLY A 89 -1.26 -0.60 3.96
CA GLY A 89 -0.90 -1.59 4.99
C GLY A 89 0.39 -2.36 4.66
N PHE A 90 1.21 -1.88 3.73
CA PHE A 90 2.53 -2.47 3.52
C PHE A 90 3.49 -2.06 4.63
N ASP A 91 4.28 -3.04 5.08
CA ASP A 91 5.38 -2.81 6.00
C ASP A 91 6.54 -2.12 5.26
N ILE A 92 6.55 -0.79 5.32
CA ILE A 92 7.57 0.06 4.70
C ILE A 92 8.93 -0.01 5.43
N MET A 93 8.99 -0.58 6.63
CA MET A 93 10.24 -0.74 7.41
C MET A 93 11.01 -2.00 7.00
N LYS A 94 10.37 -2.96 6.34
CA LYS A 94 10.98 -4.24 5.90
C LYS A 94 11.62 -4.22 4.51
N ARG A 95 11.88 -3.06 3.89
CA ARG A 95 12.65 -3.03 2.62
C ARG A 95 14.08 -3.53 2.89
N THR A 96 14.28 -4.84 2.69
CA THR A 96 15.56 -5.54 2.74
C THR A 96 16.12 -5.63 1.33
#